data_AF-A0A4V6XW67-F1
#
_entry.id   AF-A0A4V6XW67-F1
#
_cell.length_a   1.000
_cell.length_b   1.000
_cell.length_c   1.000
_cell.angle_alpha   90.00
_cell.angle_beta   90.00
_cell.angle_gamma   90.00
#
_symmetry.space_group_name_H-M   'P 1'
#
loop_
_entity.id
_entity.type
_entity.pdbx_description
1 polymer ?
#
loop_
_entity_poly.entity_id
_entity_poly.type
_entity_poly.pdbx_seq_one_letter_code
_entity_poly.pdbx_strand_id
1 'polypeptide(L)'
;HVYTTALHVLGKAKRPVEALNLFHAMQQEMCLYPDLVAYRSIAVTLGQAGYMKELFDVIDSMRSPPKKFKSGALGKRDLGLEPDIVVYNAVLNACVRRKQWEGAFWVLQQMKEKGVQPSTATYGLVMEVMLACGKYNLVHEFFKKVQKSSIPNALVYKVLVNTFWREGKTEEAVLAVKDMERRGIVGSAALYYDLARCLCTSGRCQEALDLIEKICKVANKPLVVTYTGLIQACLDSGNIQNAVYIFNQMRNFCPPNLVTCNIMLKAYLEHGLFEEANELFNKMLDDGNHISRRSDYKFRVIPDIYTFNTMLDASIAENRWDDFEYVYQKMLRHGFHFNANRHLRMVLDASRAGKGEVLEITWKHLEQEDRIPSPPLVKQRFCMMLEKEDFDSALACITTNSAGESQAFCKSAWLNLFEENAQRFRKDTIMRLMHEVRVLAAQSNSPNPVLQNLLISCSDYNRPRVKVPGFNQT
;
A
#
# COMPACT_ATOMS: atom_id res chain seq x y z
N HIS A 1 -9.20 38.99 -15.16
CA HIS A 1 -10.31 38.35 -14.41
C HIS A 1 -10.54 36.88 -14.78
N VAL A 2 -10.53 36.49 -16.06
CA VAL A 2 -10.70 35.08 -16.47
C VAL A 2 -9.53 34.20 -16.00
N TYR A 3 -8.28 34.61 -16.26
CA TYR A 3 -7.08 33.89 -15.80
C TYR A 3 -6.99 33.74 -14.28
N THR A 4 -7.28 34.79 -13.50
CA THR A 4 -7.25 34.73 -12.02
C THR A 4 -8.28 33.76 -11.46
N THR A 5 -9.47 33.72 -12.04
CA THR A 5 -10.52 32.77 -11.66
C THR A 5 -10.12 31.34 -12.03
N ALA A 6 -9.56 31.14 -13.23
CA ALA A 6 -9.06 29.84 -13.67
C ALA A 6 -7.90 29.35 -12.79
N LEU A 7 -6.95 30.21 -12.41
CA LEU A 7 -5.89 29.89 -11.45
C LEU A 7 -6.45 29.48 -10.09
N HIS A 8 -7.48 30.17 -9.60
CA HIS A 8 -8.15 29.81 -8.35
C HIS A 8 -8.84 28.44 -8.44
N VAL A 9 -9.49 28.12 -9.56
CA VAL A 9 -10.13 26.82 -9.82
C VAL A 9 -9.09 25.71 -9.92
N LEU A 10 -8.00 25.92 -10.65
CA LEU A 10 -6.89 24.96 -10.76
C LEU A 10 -6.21 24.72 -9.42
N GLY A 11 -6.09 25.76 -8.59
CA GLY A 11 -5.62 25.66 -7.22
C GLY A 11 -6.52 24.76 -6.35
N LYS A 12 -7.84 24.96 -6.41
CA LYS A 12 -8.80 24.09 -5.72
C LYS A 12 -8.77 22.64 -6.22
N ALA A 13 -8.52 22.45 -7.52
CA ALA A 13 -8.37 21.13 -8.13
C ALA A 13 -7.00 20.48 -7.85
N LYS A 14 -6.07 21.16 -7.15
CA LYS A 14 -4.70 20.70 -6.88
C LYS A 14 -3.94 20.31 -8.14
N ARG A 15 -4.05 21.12 -9.20
CA ARG A 15 -3.36 20.94 -10.49
C ARG A 15 -2.25 22.01 -10.69
N PRO A 16 -1.12 21.88 -9.98
CA PRO A 16 -0.09 22.93 -9.91
C PRO A 16 0.66 23.17 -11.22
N VAL A 17 0.95 22.12 -12.00
CA VAL A 17 1.67 22.25 -13.28
C VAL A 17 0.84 23.05 -14.29
N GLU A 18 -0.46 22.76 -14.37
CA GLU A 18 -1.36 23.48 -15.27
C GLU A 18 -1.63 24.91 -14.81
N ALA A 19 -1.71 25.13 -13.50
CA ALA A 19 -1.79 26.48 -12.95
C ALA A 19 -0.53 27.29 -13.31
N LEU A 20 0.65 26.68 -13.26
CA LEU A 20 1.92 27.32 -13.63
C LEU A 20 1.97 27.63 -15.14
N ASN A 21 1.57 26.69 -15.99
CA ASN A 21 1.50 26.91 -17.44
C ASN A 21 0.52 28.04 -17.79
N LEU A 22 -0.65 28.07 -17.13
CA LEU A 22 -1.63 29.14 -17.30
C LEU A 22 -1.08 30.49 -16.79
N PHE A 23 -0.32 30.50 -15.71
CA PHE A 23 0.32 31.70 -15.19
C PHE A 23 1.39 32.23 -16.15
N HIS A 24 2.20 31.36 -16.74
CA HIS A 24 3.17 31.75 -17.77
C HIS A 24 2.48 32.24 -19.05
N ALA A 25 1.38 31.60 -19.48
CA ALA A 25 0.57 32.10 -20.60
C ALA A 25 0.00 33.50 -20.29
N MET A 26 -0.50 33.72 -19.08
CA MET A 26 -0.96 35.04 -18.61
C MET A 26 0.15 36.10 -18.66
N GLN A 27 1.40 35.73 -18.34
CA GLN A 27 2.56 36.64 -18.45
C GLN A 27 2.97 36.93 -19.91
N GLN A 28 2.64 36.04 -20.86
CA GLN A 28 3.02 36.16 -22.27
C GLN A 28 1.95 36.88 -23.12
N GLU A 29 0.65 36.67 -22.84
CA GLU A 29 -0.44 37.08 -23.73
C GLU A 29 -0.99 38.51 -23.51
N MET A 30 -0.66 39.21 -22.40
CA MET A 30 -1.25 40.53 -22.13
C MET A 30 -0.27 41.62 -21.64
N CYS A 31 -0.50 42.85 -22.13
CA CYS A 31 0.17 44.10 -21.76
C CYS A 31 -0.06 44.57 -20.30
N LEU A 32 -0.54 43.70 -19.40
CA LEU A 32 -0.85 44.02 -18.01
C LEU A 32 -0.14 43.05 -17.07
N TYR A 33 0.63 43.61 -16.15
CA TYR A 33 1.35 42.88 -15.12
C TYR A 33 0.37 42.12 -14.20
N PRO A 34 0.63 40.85 -13.80
CA PRO A 34 -0.29 40.11 -12.96
C PRO A 34 -0.56 40.83 -11.64
N ASP A 35 -1.83 40.84 -11.23
CA ASP A 35 -2.23 41.46 -9.97
C ASP A 35 -1.86 40.57 -8.76
N LEU A 36 -1.91 41.16 -7.56
CA LEU A 36 -1.61 40.46 -6.31
C LEU A 36 -2.48 39.21 -6.12
N VAL A 37 -3.71 39.20 -6.65
CA VAL A 37 -4.64 38.07 -6.54
C VAL A 37 -4.19 36.88 -7.39
N ALA A 38 -3.68 37.13 -8.60
CA ALA A 38 -3.06 36.11 -9.44
C ALA A 38 -1.87 35.48 -8.70
N TYR A 39 -0.96 36.32 -8.18
CA TYR A 39 0.23 35.89 -7.44
C TYR A 39 -0.12 35.06 -6.19
N ARG A 40 -1.08 35.50 -5.38
CA ARG A 40 -1.59 34.73 -4.23
C ARG A 40 -2.10 33.36 -4.65
N SER A 41 -2.89 33.30 -5.72
CA SER A 41 -3.53 32.06 -6.17
C SER A 41 -2.52 31.03 -6.67
N ILE A 42 -1.55 31.45 -7.50
CA ILE A 42 -0.49 30.56 -7.96
C ILE A 42 0.46 30.17 -6.80
N ALA A 43 0.81 31.12 -5.94
CA ALA A 43 1.70 30.86 -4.80
C ALA A 43 1.09 29.80 -3.87
N VAL A 44 -0.18 29.95 -3.48
CA VAL A 44 -0.89 28.95 -2.64
C VAL A 44 -0.90 27.58 -3.33
N THR A 45 -1.14 27.53 -4.64
CA THR A 45 -1.19 26.27 -5.40
C THR A 45 0.17 25.57 -5.42
N LEU A 46 1.24 26.30 -5.72
CA LEU A 46 2.62 25.77 -5.72
C LEU A 46 3.07 25.39 -4.29
N GLY A 47 2.70 26.20 -3.30
CA GLY A 47 2.97 25.99 -1.88
C GLY A 47 2.37 24.68 -1.36
N GLN A 48 1.08 24.45 -1.63
CA GLN A 48 0.39 23.21 -1.23
C GLN A 48 0.95 21.95 -1.90
N ALA A 49 1.48 22.09 -3.11
CA ALA A 49 2.13 21.02 -3.87
C ALA A 49 3.61 20.81 -3.52
N GLY A 50 4.27 21.79 -2.87
CA GLY A 50 5.68 21.71 -2.51
C GLY A 50 6.66 22.05 -3.64
N TYR A 51 6.22 22.79 -4.66
CA TYR A 51 7.08 23.29 -5.76
C TYR A 51 7.85 24.54 -5.31
N MET A 52 8.91 24.31 -4.52
CA MET A 52 9.66 25.38 -3.86
C MET A 52 10.39 26.28 -4.86
N LYS A 53 11.04 25.69 -5.89
CA LYS A 53 11.83 26.47 -6.87
C LYS A 53 10.92 27.39 -7.67
N GLU A 54 9.87 26.81 -8.25
CA GLU A 54 8.88 27.50 -9.05
C GLU A 54 8.13 28.57 -8.24
N LEU A 55 7.89 28.31 -6.95
CA LEU A 55 7.33 29.30 -6.03
C LEU A 55 8.27 30.50 -5.83
N PHE A 56 9.57 30.27 -5.66
CA PHE A 56 10.55 31.34 -5.57
C PHE A 56 10.69 32.09 -6.89
N ASP A 57 10.69 31.41 -8.04
CA ASP A 57 10.69 32.06 -9.36
C ASP A 57 9.47 32.99 -9.53
N VAL A 58 8.30 32.55 -9.06
CA VAL A 58 7.08 33.37 -9.04
C VAL A 58 7.25 34.58 -8.11
N ILE A 59 7.79 34.41 -6.90
CA ILE A 59 8.05 35.50 -5.94
C ILE A 59 9.08 36.49 -6.50
N ASP A 60 10.11 36.02 -7.18
CA ASP A 60 11.13 36.86 -7.80
C ASP A 60 10.55 37.64 -8.97
N SER A 61 9.66 37.03 -9.77
CA SER A 61 8.90 37.72 -10.82
C SER A 61 7.92 38.77 -10.27
N MET A 62 7.42 38.56 -9.03
CA MET A 62 6.57 39.49 -8.30
C MET A 62 7.34 40.73 -7.82
N ARG A 63 8.58 40.52 -7.34
CA ARG A 63 9.47 41.60 -6.89
C ARG A 63 10.14 42.34 -8.05
N SER A 64 10.48 41.61 -9.11
CA SER A 64 11.20 42.11 -10.27
C SER A 64 10.45 41.80 -11.58
N PRO A 65 9.53 42.69 -12.01
CA PRO A 65 8.82 42.49 -13.28
C PRO A 65 9.79 42.37 -14.47
N PRO A 66 9.54 41.45 -15.42
CA PRO A 66 10.41 41.30 -16.58
C PRO A 66 10.46 42.57 -17.44
N LYS A 67 11.64 42.84 -18.03
CA LYS A 67 11.96 44.11 -18.73
C LYS A 67 10.96 44.51 -19.83
N LYS A 68 10.22 43.55 -20.41
CA LYS A 68 9.17 43.79 -21.43
C LYS A 68 7.99 44.63 -20.92
N PHE A 69 7.76 44.70 -19.61
CA PHE A 69 6.69 45.52 -19.01
C PHE A 69 7.11 46.96 -18.67
N LYS A 70 8.39 47.33 -18.90
CA LYS A 70 8.93 48.63 -18.47
C LYS A 70 8.72 49.80 -19.44
N SER A 71 7.90 49.69 -20.49
CA SER A 71 7.67 50.84 -21.39
C SER A 71 6.29 50.84 -22.01
N GLY A 72 5.45 51.78 -21.57
CA GLY A 72 4.12 52.06 -22.11
C GLY A 72 3.42 53.19 -21.36
N ALA A 73 3.62 54.43 -21.84
CA ALA A 73 2.80 55.66 -21.73
C ALA A 73 1.99 56.03 -20.45
N LEU A 74 2.21 55.41 -19.29
CA LEU A 74 1.81 55.95 -18.00
C LEU A 74 3.00 55.82 -17.04
N GLY A 75 3.47 56.98 -16.57
CA GLY A 75 4.75 57.16 -15.88
C GLY A 75 5.04 56.17 -14.75
N LYS A 76 6.35 55.94 -14.54
CA LYS A 76 6.98 55.22 -13.40
C LYS A 76 5.98 54.81 -12.31
N ARG A 77 5.34 53.65 -12.48
CA ARG A 77 4.81 52.89 -11.35
C ARG A 77 5.89 51.91 -10.96
N ASP A 78 6.31 51.96 -9.71
CA ASP A 78 7.06 50.89 -9.07
C ASP A 78 6.17 49.64 -9.08
N LEU A 79 6.23 48.87 -10.19
CA LEU A 79 5.41 47.69 -10.45
C LEU A 79 5.88 46.47 -9.64
N GLY A 80 6.93 46.59 -8.84
CA GLY A 80 7.34 45.53 -7.92
C GLY A 80 6.30 45.39 -6.81
N LEU A 81 5.62 44.25 -6.78
CA LEU A 81 4.72 43.90 -5.69
C LEU A 81 5.54 43.22 -4.60
N GLU A 82 5.33 43.62 -3.35
CA GLU A 82 5.95 42.94 -2.21
C GLU A 82 5.08 41.75 -1.77
N PRO A 83 5.69 40.59 -1.47
CA PRO A 83 4.99 39.44 -0.92
C PRO A 83 4.25 39.80 0.37
N ASP A 84 3.00 39.38 0.46
CA ASP A 84 2.20 39.55 1.67
C ASP A 84 2.15 38.26 2.51
N ILE A 85 1.40 38.31 3.60
CA ILE A 85 1.22 37.18 4.53
C ILE A 85 0.76 35.91 3.81
N VAL A 86 -0.06 36.01 2.76
CA VAL A 86 -0.59 34.84 2.04
C VAL A 86 0.53 34.17 1.24
N VAL A 87 1.37 34.96 0.57
CA VAL A 87 2.53 34.45 -0.17
C VAL A 87 3.56 33.82 0.78
N TYR A 88 3.86 34.47 1.91
CA TYR A 88 4.73 33.88 2.94
C TYR A 88 4.16 32.59 3.55
N ASN A 89 2.86 32.52 3.81
CA ASN A 89 2.20 31.30 4.25
C ASN A 89 2.26 30.18 3.19
N ALA A 90 2.26 30.52 1.90
CA ALA A 90 2.46 29.54 0.83
C ALA A 90 3.87 28.95 0.83
N VAL A 91 4.89 29.77 1.12
CA VAL A 91 6.27 29.29 1.34
C VAL A 91 6.33 28.32 2.51
N LEU A 92 5.68 28.65 3.64
CA LEU A 92 5.59 27.73 4.79
C LEU A 92 4.93 26.39 4.43
N ASN A 93 3.84 26.41 3.66
CA ASN A 93 3.21 25.17 3.17
C ASN A 93 4.18 24.31 2.32
N ALA A 94 4.99 24.93 1.47
CA ALA A 94 6.02 24.22 0.72
C ALA A 94 7.11 23.65 1.64
N CYS A 95 7.52 24.40 2.67
CA CYS A 95 8.47 23.94 3.69
C CYS A 95 7.96 22.70 4.44
N VAL A 96 6.65 22.60 4.75
CA VAL A 96 6.04 21.41 5.35
C VAL A 96 6.24 20.19 4.44
N ARG A 97 5.94 20.33 3.14
CA ARG A 97 6.08 19.24 2.15
C ARG A 97 7.53 18.80 1.96
N ARG A 98 8.46 19.74 1.97
CA ARG A 98 9.90 19.50 1.79
C ARG A 98 10.63 19.14 3.09
N LYS A 99 9.96 19.21 4.24
CA LYS A 99 10.54 19.01 5.58
C LYS A 99 11.76 19.90 5.82
N GLN A 100 11.63 21.20 5.53
CA GLN A 100 12.68 22.20 5.70
C GLN A 100 12.30 23.19 6.81
N TRP A 101 12.84 23.01 8.01
CA TRP A 101 12.48 23.84 9.18
C TRP A 101 13.20 25.20 9.17
N GLU A 102 14.37 25.29 8.56
CA GLU A 102 15.14 26.53 8.39
C GLU A 102 14.35 27.56 7.58
N GLY A 103 13.57 27.09 6.59
CA GLY A 103 12.69 27.93 5.79
C GLY A 103 11.62 28.65 6.63
N ALA A 104 11.17 28.05 7.74
CA ALA A 104 10.20 28.69 8.63
C ALA A 104 10.81 29.89 9.37
N PHE A 105 12.06 29.78 9.81
CA PHE A 105 12.80 30.89 10.42
C PHE A 105 13.12 31.99 9.40
N TRP A 106 13.50 31.59 8.18
CA TRP A 106 13.71 32.53 7.08
C TRP A 106 12.45 33.35 6.80
N VAL A 107 11.27 32.72 6.72
CA VAL A 107 9.99 33.43 6.50
C VAL A 107 9.74 34.44 7.63
N LEU A 108 9.90 34.05 8.90
CA LEU A 108 9.69 34.95 10.04
C LEU A 108 10.65 36.14 10.03
N GLN A 109 11.91 35.92 9.65
CA GLN A 109 12.92 36.96 9.52
C GLN A 109 12.57 37.92 8.37
N GLN A 110 12.18 37.40 7.21
CA GLN A 110 11.75 38.20 6.07
C GLN A 110 10.52 39.05 6.37
N MET A 111 9.52 38.48 7.06
CA MET A 111 8.33 39.22 7.49
C MET A 111 8.71 40.37 8.44
N LYS A 112 9.64 40.14 9.38
CA LYS A 112 10.14 41.17 10.30
C LYS A 112 10.89 42.29 9.55
N GLU A 113 11.80 41.95 8.65
CA GLU A 113 12.57 42.92 7.83
C GLU A 113 11.68 43.80 6.97
N LYS A 114 10.58 43.24 6.45
CA LYS A 114 9.59 43.94 5.61
C LYS A 114 8.47 44.61 6.41
N GLY A 115 8.50 44.55 7.75
CA GLY A 115 7.48 45.14 8.61
C GLY A 115 6.10 44.45 8.54
N VAL A 116 6.03 43.24 7.99
CA VAL A 116 4.79 42.44 7.89
C VAL A 116 4.61 41.64 9.19
N GLN A 117 3.52 41.91 9.92
CA GLN A 117 3.26 41.20 11.17
C GLN A 117 2.74 39.77 10.92
N PRO A 118 3.35 38.73 11.53
CA PRO A 118 2.83 37.37 11.46
C PRO A 118 1.43 37.26 12.07
N SER A 119 0.55 36.53 11.39
CA SER A 119 -0.76 36.19 11.92
C SER A 119 -0.70 34.95 12.81
N THR A 120 -1.75 34.68 13.61
CA THR A 120 -1.86 33.42 14.35
C THR A 120 -1.83 32.20 13.43
N ALA A 121 -2.35 32.31 12.20
CA ALA A 121 -2.25 31.25 11.20
C ALA A 121 -0.81 31.04 10.73
N THR A 122 -0.02 32.11 10.57
CA THR A 122 1.41 32.04 10.24
C THR A 122 2.18 31.29 11.32
N TYR A 123 1.93 31.58 12.60
CA TYR A 123 2.56 30.83 13.70
C TYR A 123 2.15 29.35 13.72
N GLY A 124 0.87 29.04 13.44
CA GLY A 124 0.40 27.67 13.29
C GLY A 124 1.14 26.91 12.18
N LEU A 125 1.35 27.53 11.02
CA LEU A 125 2.11 26.94 9.91
C LEU A 125 3.59 26.77 10.24
N VAL A 126 4.23 27.73 10.92
CA VAL A 126 5.62 27.59 11.40
C VAL A 126 5.76 26.38 12.32
N MET A 127 4.83 26.23 13.28
CA MET A 127 4.82 25.07 14.16
C MET A 127 4.57 23.77 13.38
N GLU A 128 3.71 23.78 12.35
CA GLU A 128 3.46 22.62 11.50
C GLU A 128 4.71 22.19 10.72
N VAL A 129 5.51 23.15 10.23
CA VAL A 129 6.81 22.86 9.61
C VAL A 129 7.75 22.19 10.62
N MET A 130 7.84 22.73 11.84
CA MET A 130 8.68 22.16 12.91
C MET A 130 8.27 20.73 13.28
N LEU A 131 6.95 20.48 13.40
CA LEU A 131 6.38 19.16 13.63
C LEU A 131 6.75 18.19 12.50
N ALA A 132 6.58 18.59 11.23
CA ALA A 132 6.89 17.77 10.06
C ALA A 132 8.39 17.38 9.98
N CYS A 133 9.26 18.19 10.56
CA CYS A 133 10.71 17.96 10.66
C CYS A 133 11.13 17.24 11.95
N GLY A 134 10.19 16.86 12.82
CA GLY A 134 10.49 16.19 14.09
C GLY A 134 11.14 17.10 15.14
N LYS A 135 11.06 18.43 15.01
CA LYS A 135 11.66 19.40 15.93
C LYS A 135 10.71 19.76 17.08
N TYR A 136 10.33 18.78 17.88
CA TYR A 136 9.30 18.91 18.93
C TYR A 136 9.63 19.98 19.99
N ASN A 137 10.90 20.09 20.41
CA ASN A 137 11.34 21.13 21.35
C ASN A 137 11.01 22.54 20.86
N LEU A 138 11.25 22.81 19.56
CA LEU A 138 10.94 24.11 18.96
C LEU A 138 9.44 24.37 18.91
N VAL A 139 8.62 23.33 18.70
CA VAL A 139 7.15 23.46 18.75
C VAL A 139 6.71 23.92 20.14
N HIS A 140 7.25 23.32 21.22
CA HIS A 140 6.92 23.71 22.60
C HIS A 140 7.36 25.14 22.94
N GLU A 141 8.54 25.55 22.50
CA GLU A 141 9.03 26.92 22.66
C GLU A 141 8.15 27.93 21.93
N PHE A 142 7.80 27.65 20.67
CA PHE A 142 6.93 28.50 19.87
C PHE A 142 5.51 28.57 20.45
N PHE A 143 4.96 27.46 20.95
CA PHE A 143 3.66 27.48 21.61
C PHE A 143 3.64 28.42 22.82
N LYS A 144 4.66 28.34 23.68
CA LYS A 144 4.82 29.25 24.83
C LYS A 144 4.94 30.72 24.39
N LYS A 145 5.65 30.98 23.28
CA LYS A 145 5.77 32.33 22.73
C LYS A 145 4.42 32.85 22.22
N VAL A 146 3.70 32.04 21.43
CA VAL A 146 2.36 32.39 20.91
C VAL A 146 1.41 32.68 22.05
N GLN A 147 1.42 31.86 23.11
CA GLN A 147 0.56 32.03 24.29
C GLN A 147 0.85 33.33 25.07
N LYS A 148 2.10 33.82 25.05
CA LYS A 148 2.47 35.09 25.69
C LYS A 148 2.10 36.31 24.84
N SER A 149 2.17 36.19 23.51
CA SER A 149 1.96 37.32 22.59
C SER A 149 0.54 37.42 22.03
N SER A 150 -0.23 36.34 22.04
CA SER A 150 -1.51 36.23 21.32
C SER A 150 -2.38 35.06 21.82
N ILE A 151 -3.63 35.00 21.39
CA ILE A 151 -4.50 33.84 21.62
C ILE A 151 -4.18 32.77 20.54
N PRO A 152 -3.74 31.55 20.93
CA PRO A 152 -3.52 30.48 19.97
C PRO A 152 -4.83 30.09 19.26
N ASN A 153 -4.77 29.72 17.99
CA ASN A 153 -5.94 29.22 17.25
C ASN A 153 -6.00 27.68 17.27
N ALA A 154 -7.08 27.12 16.71
CA ALA A 154 -7.27 25.67 16.64
C ALA A 154 -6.14 24.93 15.90
N LEU A 155 -5.49 25.56 14.91
CA LEU A 155 -4.35 24.96 14.19
C LEU A 155 -3.14 24.79 15.12
N VAL A 156 -2.83 25.81 15.92
CA VAL A 156 -1.74 25.76 16.90
C VAL A 156 -1.93 24.61 17.90
N TYR A 157 -3.14 24.45 18.45
CA TYR A 157 -3.45 23.32 19.33
C TYR A 157 -3.41 21.97 18.60
N LYS A 158 -3.86 21.89 17.34
CA LYS A 158 -3.75 20.67 16.55
C LYS A 158 -2.30 20.23 16.37
N VAL A 159 -1.40 21.17 16.09
CA VAL A 159 0.03 20.89 15.96
C VAL A 159 0.63 20.45 17.31
N LEU A 160 0.22 21.08 18.41
CA LEU A 160 0.66 20.70 19.75
C LEU A 160 0.20 19.28 20.14
N VAL A 161 -1.06 18.92 19.89
CA VAL A 161 -1.60 17.57 20.12
C VAL A 161 -0.84 16.53 19.29
N ASN A 162 -0.61 16.79 18.01
CA ASN A 162 0.20 15.89 17.17
C ASN A 162 1.64 15.77 17.67
N THR A 163 2.22 16.84 18.20
CA THR A 163 3.57 16.81 18.79
C THR A 163 3.59 15.89 19.99
N PHE A 164 2.66 16.06 20.94
CA PHE A 164 2.55 15.18 22.09
C PHE A 164 2.28 13.72 21.71
N TRP A 165 1.46 13.49 20.67
CA TRP A 165 1.24 12.14 20.15
C TRP A 165 2.53 11.50 19.63
N ARG A 166 3.35 12.24 18.86
CA ARG A 166 4.65 11.74 18.38
C ARG A 166 5.66 11.53 19.51
N GLU A 167 5.55 12.26 20.60
CA GLU A 167 6.36 12.07 21.81
C GLU A 167 5.84 10.95 22.74
N GLY A 168 4.68 10.34 22.44
CA GLY A 168 4.04 9.35 23.32
C GLY A 168 3.41 9.93 24.60
N LYS A 169 3.27 11.26 24.67
CA LYS A 169 2.78 12.03 25.83
C LYS A 169 1.27 12.24 25.79
N THR A 170 0.52 11.15 25.98
CA THR A 170 -0.94 11.15 25.77
C THR A 170 -1.70 12.01 26.77
N GLU A 171 -1.28 12.04 28.03
CA GLU A 171 -1.96 12.88 29.03
C GLU A 171 -1.80 14.36 28.72
N GLU A 172 -0.61 14.77 28.27
CA GLU A 172 -0.34 16.14 27.84
C GLU A 172 -1.15 16.52 26.61
N ALA A 173 -1.36 15.59 25.66
CA ALA A 173 -2.25 15.80 24.54
C ALA A 173 -3.71 16.04 24.99
N VAL A 174 -4.21 15.26 25.94
CA VAL A 174 -5.56 15.43 26.52
C VAL A 174 -5.66 16.77 27.27
N LEU A 175 -4.64 17.13 28.06
CA LEU A 175 -4.60 18.39 28.80
C LEU A 175 -4.54 19.60 27.85
N ALA A 176 -3.84 19.50 26.72
CA ALA A 176 -3.80 20.55 25.72
C ALA A 176 -5.19 20.82 25.10
N VAL A 177 -5.96 19.77 24.80
CA VAL A 177 -7.34 19.93 24.32
C VAL A 177 -8.26 20.51 25.39
N LYS A 178 -8.15 20.06 26.65
CA LYS A 178 -8.91 20.65 27.76
C LYS A 178 -8.55 22.13 27.98
N ASP A 179 -7.30 22.52 27.85
CA ASP A 179 -6.87 23.92 27.92
C ASP A 179 -7.48 24.76 26.78
N MET A 180 -7.49 24.23 25.55
CA MET A 180 -8.14 24.85 24.40
C MET A 180 -9.64 25.09 24.65
N GLU A 181 -10.36 24.06 25.12
CA GLU A 181 -11.80 24.14 25.43
C GLU A 181 -12.08 25.14 26.55
N ARG A 182 -11.28 25.14 27.63
CA ARG A 182 -11.42 26.11 28.75
C ARG A 182 -11.22 27.56 28.31
N ARG A 183 -10.44 27.79 27.25
CA ARG A 183 -10.24 29.12 26.66
C ARG A 183 -11.33 29.52 25.67
N GLY A 184 -12.33 28.68 25.45
CA GLY A 184 -13.42 28.92 24.50
C GLY A 184 -12.99 28.79 23.03
N ILE A 185 -11.86 28.13 22.75
CA ILE A 185 -11.38 27.93 21.39
C ILE A 185 -12.04 26.67 20.82
N VAL A 186 -12.79 26.84 19.73
CA VAL A 186 -13.48 25.72 19.07
C VAL A 186 -12.47 24.89 18.26
N GLY A 187 -12.22 23.66 18.72
CA GLY A 187 -11.38 22.70 18.00
C GLY A 187 -11.97 22.25 16.67
N SER A 188 -11.10 21.97 15.70
CA SER A 188 -11.53 21.37 14.43
C SER A 188 -11.79 19.86 14.57
N ALA A 189 -12.65 19.28 13.72
CA ALA A 189 -12.88 17.83 13.70
C ALA A 189 -11.58 17.03 13.51
N ALA A 190 -10.63 17.57 12.73
CA ALA A 190 -9.31 16.96 12.53
C ALA A 190 -8.48 16.89 13.82
N LEU A 191 -8.57 17.90 14.70
CA LEU A 191 -7.86 17.92 15.98
C LEU A 191 -8.36 16.80 16.91
N TYR A 192 -9.68 16.67 17.05
CA TYR A 192 -10.24 15.63 17.91
C TYR A 192 -10.02 14.23 17.33
N TYR A 193 -10.00 14.08 16.00
CA TYR A 193 -9.60 12.83 15.36
C TYR A 193 -8.14 12.48 15.66
N ASP A 194 -7.21 13.44 15.57
CA ASP A 194 -5.80 13.23 15.93
C ASP A 194 -5.65 12.85 17.41
N LEU A 195 -6.42 13.48 18.31
CA LEU A 195 -6.47 13.10 19.73
C LEU A 195 -7.01 11.67 19.92
N ALA A 196 -8.08 11.28 19.22
CA ALA A 196 -8.62 9.93 19.29
C ALA A 196 -7.58 8.88 18.84
N ARG A 197 -6.82 9.16 17.78
CA ARG A 197 -5.71 8.30 17.35
C ARG A 197 -4.60 8.21 18.41
N CYS A 198 -4.28 9.32 19.06
CA CYS A 198 -3.32 9.35 20.17
C CYS A 198 -3.78 8.51 21.37
N LEU A 199 -5.07 8.55 21.71
CA LEU A 199 -5.65 7.71 22.75
C LEU A 199 -5.60 6.22 22.36
N CYS A 200 -5.90 5.90 21.11
CA CYS A 200 -5.81 4.54 20.56
C CYS A 200 -4.40 3.96 20.63
N THR A 201 -3.36 4.73 20.29
CA THR A 201 -1.95 4.28 20.40
C THR A 201 -1.52 3.98 21.83
N SER A 202 -2.22 4.54 22.82
CA SER A 202 -1.90 4.38 24.26
C SER A 202 -2.84 3.41 24.95
N GLY A 203 -3.64 2.66 24.18
CA GLY A 203 -4.56 1.66 24.67
C GLY A 203 -5.87 2.20 25.26
N ARG A 204 -6.11 3.52 25.23
CA ARG A 204 -7.30 4.19 25.77
C ARG A 204 -8.43 4.27 24.73
N CYS A 205 -8.80 3.13 24.15
CA CYS A 205 -9.72 3.04 23.02
C CYS A 205 -11.15 3.51 23.34
N GLN A 206 -11.62 3.29 24.58
CA GLN A 206 -12.97 3.70 24.98
C GLN A 206 -13.13 5.22 24.95
N GLU A 207 -12.16 5.95 25.50
CA GLU A 207 -12.15 7.42 25.46
C GLU A 207 -12.05 7.95 24.04
N ALA A 208 -11.29 7.26 23.17
CA ALA A 208 -11.22 7.60 21.75
C ALA A 208 -12.59 7.46 21.06
N LEU A 209 -13.34 6.39 21.34
CA LEU A 209 -14.67 6.16 20.80
C LEU A 209 -15.68 7.18 21.32
N ASP A 210 -15.66 7.49 22.62
CA ASP A 210 -16.53 8.52 23.21
C ASP A 210 -16.28 9.90 22.55
N LEU A 211 -15.01 10.20 22.24
CA LEU A 211 -14.64 11.41 21.54
C LEU A 211 -15.16 11.42 20.10
N ILE A 212 -15.00 10.33 19.36
CA ILE A 212 -15.54 10.21 17.99
C ILE A 212 -17.06 10.31 17.98
N GLU A 213 -17.76 9.69 18.92
CA GLU A 213 -19.22 9.75 19.01
C GLU A 213 -19.69 11.20 19.20
N LYS A 214 -19.02 11.97 20.07
CA LYS A 214 -19.29 13.41 20.26
C LYS A 214 -19.14 14.19 18.95
N ILE A 215 -18.08 13.95 18.17
CA ILE A 215 -17.87 14.61 16.87
C ILE A 215 -18.95 14.19 15.87
N CYS A 216 -19.32 12.91 15.84
CA CYS A 216 -20.28 12.36 14.89
C CYS A 216 -21.70 12.89 15.13
N LYS A 217 -22.07 13.19 16.38
CA LYS A 217 -23.33 13.86 16.73
C LYS A 217 -23.44 15.26 16.13
N VAL A 218 -22.31 15.96 15.96
CA VAL A 218 -22.27 17.31 15.35
C VAL A 218 -22.16 17.23 13.82
N ALA A 219 -21.40 16.26 13.29
CA ALA A 219 -21.08 16.14 11.86
C ALA A 219 -22.02 15.21 11.07
N ASN A 220 -23.06 14.65 11.69
CA ASN A 220 -24.15 13.88 11.07
C ASN A 220 -23.84 12.54 10.38
N LYS A 221 -22.71 11.89 10.66
CA LYS A 221 -22.51 10.41 10.62
C LYS A 221 -21.02 10.08 10.79
N PRO A 222 -20.69 8.94 11.41
CA PRO A 222 -19.33 8.44 11.45
C PRO A 222 -18.81 8.08 10.07
N LEU A 223 -17.57 8.47 9.80
CA LEU A 223 -16.88 8.17 8.55
C LEU A 223 -16.11 6.85 8.69
N VAL A 224 -16.20 5.99 7.68
CA VAL A 224 -15.43 4.74 7.60
C VAL A 224 -13.93 5.00 7.83
N VAL A 225 -13.39 6.02 7.17
CA VAL A 225 -11.98 6.44 7.29
C VAL A 225 -11.55 6.75 8.73
N THR A 226 -12.47 7.29 9.54
CA THR A 226 -12.20 7.58 10.96
C THR A 226 -11.94 6.30 11.73
N TYR A 227 -12.83 5.31 11.64
CA TYR A 227 -12.65 4.03 12.32
C TYR A 227 -11.45 3.25 11.79
N THR A 228 -11.25 3.21 10.47
CA THR A 228 -10.06 2.56 9.87
C THR A 228 -8.76 3.13 10.43
N GLY A 229 -8.68 4.46 10.59
CA GLY A 229 -7.47 5.09 11.14
C GLY A 229 -7.28 4.91 12.64
N LEU A 230 -8.35 4.73 13.42
CA LEU A 230 -8.28 4.34 14.83
C LEU A 230 -7.80 2.89 14.99
N ILE A 231 -8.34 1.98 14.18
CA ILE A 231 -7.90 0.57 14.11
C ILE A 231 -6.41 0.53 13.80
N GLN A 232 -5.96 1.22 12.74
CA GLN A 232 -4.55 1.26 12.38
C GLN A 232 -3.68 1.82 13.51
N ALA A 233 -4.14 2.86 14.22
CA ALA A 233 -3.42 3.42 15.36
C ALA A 233 -3.23 2.39 16.51
N CYS A 234 -4.25 1.57 16.80
CA CYS A 234 -4.12 0.48 17.78
C CYS A 234 -3.14 -0.61 17.30
N LEU A 235 -3.21 -0.98 16.02
CA LEU A 235 -2.31 -1.97 15.43
C LEU A 235 -0.85 -1.51 15.43
N ASP A 236 -0.59 -0.25 15.08
CA ASP A 236 0.76 0.34 15.08
C ASP A 236 1.38 0.33 16.50
N SER A 237 0.54 0.34 17.55
CA SER A 237 0.96 0.22 18.95
C SER A 237 1.06 -1.23 19.46
N GLY A 238 0.76 -2.22 18.61
CA GLY A 238 0.77 -3.65 18.98
C GLY A 238 -0.45 -4.11 19.80
N ASN A 239 -1.50 -3.30 19.91
CA ASN A 239 -2.68 -3.63 20.70
C ASN A 239 -3.84 -4.13 19.82
N ILE A 240 -3.76 -5.41 19.43
CA ILE A 240 -4.78 -6.07 18.60
C ILE A 240 -6.16 -6.10 19.28
N GLN A 241 -6.24 -6.31 20.59
CA GLN A 241 -7.51 -6.40 21.32
C GLN A 241 -8.34 -5.12 21.17
N ASN A 242 -7.68 -3.96 21.30
CA ASN A 242 -8.33 -2.67 21.09
C ASN A 242 -8.73 -2.44 19.63
N ALA A 243 -7.92 -2.90 18.66
CA ALA A 243 -8.28 -2.84 17.25
C ALA A 243 -9.54 -3.68 16.95
N VAL A 244 -9.63 -4.90 17.50
CA VAL A 244 -10.81 -5.77 17.41
C VAL A 244 -12.04 -5.13 18.04
N TYR A 245 -11.88 -4.53 19.22
CA TYR A 245 -12.97 -3.82 19.89
C TYR A 245 -13.52 -2.68 19.02
N ILE A 246 -12.64 -1.82 18.49
CA ILE A 246 -13.04 -0.71 17.61
C ILE A 246 -13.67 -1.22 16.32
N PHE A 247 -13.14 -2.30 15.74
CA PHE A 247 -13.70 -2.92 14.52
C PHE A 247 -15.12 -3.47 14.74
N ASN A 248 -15.39 -4.06 15.89
CA ASN A 248 -16.72 -4.51 16.26
C ASN A 248 -17.67 -3.34 16.50
N GLN A 249 -17.20 -2.28 17.19
CA GLN A 249 -18.01 -1.10 17.42
C GLN A 249 -18.34 -0.35 16.14
N MET A 250 -17.40 -0.29 15.19
CA MET A 250 -17.62 0.29 13.87
C MET A 250 -18.88 -0.28 13.20
N ARG A 251 -19.11 -1.60 13.27
CA ARG A 251 -20.24 -2.29 12.62
C ARG A 251 -21.61 -1.78 13.08
N ASN A 252 -21.71 -1.23 14.30
CA ASN A 252 -22.94 -0.63 14.83
C ASN A 252 -23.26 0.72 14.18
N PHE A 253 -22.27 1.37 13.59
CA PHE A 253 -22.35 2.73 13.08
C PHE A 253 -22.18 2.83 11.56
N CYS A 254 -21.26 2.05 10.99
CA CYS A 254 -21.00 1.98 9.55
C CYS A 254 -20.40 0.62 9.15
N PRO A 255 -20.71 0.11 7.94
CA PRO A 255 -20.12 -1.13 7.46
C PRO A 255 -18.61 -0.93 7.18
N PRO A 256 -17.75 -1.90 7.51
CA PRO A 256 -16.35 -1.87 7.11
C PRO A 256 -16.22 -1.94 5.59
N ASN A 257 -15.20 -1.27 5.04
CA ASN A 257 -14.85 -1.39 3.62
C ASN A 257 -13.72 -2.41 3.43
N LEU A 258 -13.41 -2.72 2.16
CA LEU A 258 -12.33 -3.64 1.78
C LEU A 258 -10.99 -3.32 2.47
N VAL A 259 -10.60 -2.05 2.51
CA VAL A 259 -9.35 -1.62 3.15
C VAL A 259 -9.35 -1.96 4.63
N THR A 260 -10.47 -1.71 5.33
CA THR A 260 -10.58 -2.00 6.77
C THR A 260 -10.55 -3.51 7.03
N CYS A 261 -11.26 -4.31 6.22
CA CYS A 261 -11.24 -5.76 6.34
C CYS A 261 -9.83 -6.32 6.06
N ASN A 262 -9.13 -5.84 5.04
CA ASN A 262 -7.77 -6.28 4.72
C ASN A 262 -6.76 -5.92 5.82
N ILE A 263 -6.90 -4.73 6.43
CA ILE A 263 -6.09 -4.34 7.60
C ILE A 263 -6.34 -5.29 8.76
N MET A 264 -7.60 -5.59 9.09
CA MET A 264 -7.93 -6.51 10.18
C MET A 264 -7.49 -7.94 9.90
N LEU A 265 -7.72 -8.44 8.67
CA LEU A 265 -7.33 -9.78 8.26
C LEU A 265 -5.82 -9.97 8.38
N LYS A 266 -5.03 -9.02 7.86
CA LYS A 266 -3.58 -9.03 8.03
C LYS A 266 -3.19 -9.00 9.51
N ALA A 267 -3.83 -8.14 10.30
CA ALA A 267 -3.52 -7.99 11.71
C ALA A 267 -3.82 -9.25 12.53
N TYR A 268 -4.94 -9.94 12.26
CA TYR A 268 -5.28 -11.21 12.89
C TYR A 268 -4.20 -12.26 12.62
N LEU A 269 -3.76 -12.38 11.36
CA LEU A 269 -2.74 -13.34 10.95
C LEU A 269 -1.36 -13.02 11.58
N GLU A 270 -0.96 -11.75 11.63
CA GLU A 270 0.30 -11.35 12.27
C GLU A 270 0.34 -11.63 13.79
N HIS A 271 -0.83 -11.76 14.43
CA HIS A 271 -0.96 -12.06 15.86
C HIS A 271 -1.35 -13.52 16.15
N GLY A 272 -1.35 -14.41 15.13
CA GLY A 272 -1.68 -15.83 15.28
C GLY A 272 -3.17 -16.13 15.52
N LEU A 273 -4.05 -15.18 15.23
CA LEU A 273 -5.51 -15.30 15.36
C LEU A 273 -6.12 -15.78 14.04
N PHE A 274 -5.72 -16.98 13.60
CA PHE A 274 -6.11 -17.49 12.28
C PHE A 274 -7.62 -17.76 12.17
N GLU A 275 -8.26 -18.25 13.23
CA GLU A 275 -9.69 -18.55 13.20
C GLU A 275 -10.53 -17.28 12.97
N GLU A 276 -10.20 -16.18 13.66
CA GLU A 276 -10.84 -14.88 13.47
C GLU A 276 -10.58 -14.32 12.06
N ALA A 277 -9.39 -14.54 11.50
CA ALA A 277 -9.08 -14.18 10.12
C ALA A 277 -9.92 -14.99 9.13
N ASN A 278 -10.08 -16.29 9.36
CA ASN A 278 -10.85 -17.20 8.52
C ASN A 278 -12.36 -16.90 8.58
N GLU A 279 -12.89 -16.57 9.76
CA GLU A 279 -14.27 -16.10 9.93
C GLU A 279 -14.51 -14.81 9.15
N LEU A 280 -13.61 -13.83 9.25
CA LEU A 280 -13.71 -12.58 8.51
C LEU A 280 -13.65 -12.82 7.00
N PHE A 281 -12.75 -13.69 6.55
CA PHE A 281 -12.60 -14.07 5.15
C PHE A 281 -13.85 -14.74 4.59
N ASN A 282 -14.40 -15.73 5.29
CA ASN A 282 -15.64 -16.40 4.88
C ASN A 282 -16.83 -15.43 4.85
N LYS A 283 -16.91 -14.50 5.81
CA LYS A 283 -17.92 -13.44 5.77
C LYS A 283 -17.80 -12.56 4.52
N MET A 284 -16.59 -12.22 4.08
CA MET A 284 -16.38 -11.47 2.84
C MET A 284 -16.77 -12.30 1.60
N LEU A 285 -16.50 -13.61 1.60
CA LEU A 285 -16.96 -14.51 0.53
C LEU A 285 -18.49 -14.58 0.45
N ASP A 286 -19.17 -14.72 1.58
CA ASP A 286 -20.63 -14.74 1.65
C ASP A 286 -21.24 -13.42 1.19
N ASP A 287 -20.62 -12.30 1.58
CA ASP A 287 -20.99 -10.98 1.08
C ASP A 287 -20.86 -10.89 -0.45
N GLY A 288 -19.84 -11.49 -1.04
CA GLY A 288 -19.69 -11.58 -2.50
C GLY A 288 -20.81 -12.37 -3.18
N ASN A 289 -21.26 -13.47 -2.57
CA ASN A 289 -22.30 -14.34 -3.12
C ASN A 289 -23.71 -13.71 -3.11
N HIS A 290 -23.94 -12.71 -2.25
CA HIS A 290 -25.24 -12.08 -2.04
C HIS A 290 -25.38 -10.68 -2.66
N ILE A 291 -24.53 -10.32 -3.63
CA ILE A 291 -24.65 -9.07 -4.37
C ILE A 291 -25.61 -9.28 -5.53
N SER A 292 -26.79 -8.67 -5.43
CA SER A 292 -27.80 -8.71 -6.52
C SER A 292 -28.14 -7.31 -7.04
N ARG A 293 -27.90 -6.26 -6.23
CA ARG A 293 -28.23 -4.87 -6.58
C ARG A 293 -26.99 -3.97 -6.45
N ARG A 294 -26.96 -2.90 -7.25
CA ARG A 294 -25.88 -1.89 -7.21
C ARG A 294 -25.75 -1.20 -5.84
N SER A 295 -26.81 -1.19 -5.04
CA SER A 295 -26.81 -0.70 -3.66
C SER A 295 -26.01 -1.58 -2.69
N ASP A 296 -25.81 -2.85 -3.02
CA ASP A 296 -25.23 -3.84 -2.11
C ASP A 296 -23.71 -3.63 -1.95
N TYR A 297 -23.04 -3.12 -3.00
CA TYR A 297 -21.63 -2.70 -2.96
C TYR A 297 -21.34 -1.60 -1.92
N LYS A 298 -22.37 -0.93 -1.38
CA LYS A 298 -22.21 0.07 -0.32
C LYS A 298 -22.05 -0.58 1.07
N PHE A 299 -22.53 -1.80 1.23
CA PHE A 299 -22.62 -2.47 2.54
C PHE A 299 -21.86 -3.81 2.59
N ARG A 300 -21.60 -4.42 1.43
CA ARG A 300 -20.93 -5.72 1.30
C ARG A 300 -19.52 -5.56 0.76
N VAL A 301 -18.60 -6.40 1.25
CA VAL A 301 -17.18 -6.37 0.89
C VAL A 301 -16.82 -7.64 0.13
N ILE A 302 -16.27 -7.48 -1.07
CA ILE A 302 -15.78 -8.61 -1.89
C ILE A 302 -14.27 -8.76 -1.67
N PRO A 303 -13.76 -9.97 -1.43
CA PRO A 303 -12.33 -10.25 -1.41
C PRO A 303 -11.65 -9.86 -2.73
N ASP A 304 -10.52 -9.19 -2.62
CA ASP A 304 -9.63 -8.92 -3.75
C ASP A 304 -8.46 -9.91 -3.78
N ILE A 305 -7.64 -9.83 -4.83
CA ILE A 305 -6.44 -10.67 -4.97
C ILE A 305 -5.48 -10.54 -3.78
N TYR A 306 -5.43 -9.35 -3.15
CA TYR A 306 -4.62 -9.14 -1.95
C TYR A 306 -5.16 -9.95 -0.77
N THR A 307 -6.48 -10.00 -0.60
CA THR A 307 -7.15 -10.77 0.46
C THR A 307 -6.81 -12.26 0.33
N PHE A 308 -7.00 -12.84 -0.87
CA PHE A 308 -6.69 -14.25 -1.12
C PHE A 308 -5.20 -14.55 -0.89
N ASN A 309 -4.31 -13.74 -1.46
CA ASN A 309 -2.87 -13.95 -1.30
C ASN A 309 -2.45 -13.89 0.17
N THR A 310 -3.03 -12.99 0.97
CA THR A 310 -2.71 -12.85 2.39
C THR A 310 -3.12 -14.11 3.18
N MET A 311 -4.31 -14.66 2.92
CA MET A 311 -4.75 -15.92 3.52
C MET A 311 -3.91 -17.13 3.09
N LEU A 312 -3.53 -17.20 1.82
CA LEU A 312 -2.67 -18.26 1.29
C LEU A 312 -1.26 -18.22 1.93
N ASP A 313 -0.67 -17.03 2.05
CA ASP A 313 0.64 -16.82 2.68
C ASP A 313 0.61 -17.27 4.15
N ALA A 314 -0.44 -16.93 4.90
CA ALA A 314 -0.59 -17.36 6.29
C ALA A 314 -0.83 -18.87 6.45
N SER A 315 -1.64 -19.47 5.55
CA SER A 315 -1.90 -20.90 5.58
C SER A 315 -0.61 -21.72 5.41
N ILE A 316 0.32 -21.25 4.58
CA ILE A 316 1.64 -21.88 4.42
C ILE A 316 2.51 -21.67 5.66
N ALA A 317 2.52 -20.46 6.22
CA ALA A 317 3.33 -20.13 7.40
C ALA A 317 2.97 -21.01 8.60
N GLU A 318 1.69 -21.35 8.76
CA GLU A 318 1.18 -22.20 9.85
C GLU A 318 1.06 -23.69 9.49
N ASN A 319 1.46 -24.10 8.27
CA ASN A 319 1.29 -25.46 7.73
C ASN A 319 -0.18 -25.96 7.71
N ARG A 320 -1.14 -25.04 7.58
CA ARG A 320 -2.59 -25.33 7.48
C ARG A 320 -2.97 -25.62 6.03
N TRP A 321 -2.59 -26.80 5.54
CA TRP A 321 -2.73 -27.14 4.12
C TRP A 321 -4.18 -27.36 3.65
N ASP A 322 -5.09 -27.77 4.53
CA ASP A 322 -6.53 -27.88 4.22
C ASP A 322 -7.17 -26.50 3.95
N ASP A 323 -6.85 -25.52 4.79
CA ASP A 323 -7.31 -24.14 4.62
C ASP A 323 -6.69 -23.50 3.36
N PHE A 324 -5.41 -23.77 3.11
CA PHE A 324 -4.72 -23.34 1.88
C PHE A 324 -5.46 -23.83 0.63
N GLU A 325 -5.80 -25.12 0.58
CA GLU A 325 -6.54 -25.71 -0.52
C GLU A 325 -7.90 -25.04 -0.71
N TYR A 326 -8.66 -24.89 0.38
CA TYR A 326 -9.96 -24.22 0.35
C TYR A 326 -9.87 -22.80 -0.21
N VAL A 327 -8.95 -21.98 0.31
CA VAL A 327 -8.74 -20.59 -0.13
C VAL A 327 -8.31 -20.54 -1.59
N TYR A 328 -7.42 -21.44 -2.02
CA TYR A 328 -6.93 -21.49 -3.40
C TYR A 328 -8.03 -21.85 -4.40
N GLN A 329 -8.86 -22.84 -4.07
CA GLN A 329 -10.03 -23.19 -4.88
C GLN A 329 -11.00 -22.01 -5.01
N LYS A 330 -11.25 -21.29 -3.90
CA LYS A 330 -12.12 -20.12 -3.90
C LYS A 330 -11.56 -18.96 -4.71
N MET A 331 -10.24 -18.75 -4.68
CA MET A 331 -9.55 -17.74 -5.50
C MET A 331 -9.83 -17.96 -6.99
N LEU A 332 -9.63 -19.19 -7.49
CA LEU A 332 -9.88 -19.52 -8.90
C LEU A 332 -11.35 -19.38 -9.27
N ARG A 333 -12.28 -19.80 -8.40
CA ARG A 333 -13.74 -19.66 -8.64
C ARG A 333 -14.21 -18.21 -8.71
N HIS A 334 -13.54 -17.28 -8.03
CA HIS A 334 -13.84 -15.85 -8.11
C HIS A 334 -13.23 -15.17 -9.35
N GLY A 335 -12.62 -15.94 -10.26
CA GLY A 335 -12.04 -15.44 -11.50
C GLY A 335 -10.64 -14.85 -11.35
N PHE A 336 -9.94 -15.10 -10.23
CA PHE A 336 -8.54 -14.72 -10.09
C PHE A 336 -7.64 -15.82 -10.66
N HIS A 337 -6.69 -15.41 -11.51
CA HIS A 337 -5.85 -16.36 -12.25
C HIS A 337 -4.62 -16.81 -11.46
N PHE A 338 -4.14 -18.01 -11.78
CA PHE A 338 -2.83 -18.50 -11.34
C PHE A 338 -1.70 -17.58 -11.84
N ASN A 339 -0.83 -17.17 -10.92
CA ASN A 339 0.38 -16.40 -11.22
C ASN A 339 1.62 -17.25 -10.91
N ALA A 340 2.35 -17.64 -11.96
CA ALA A 340 3.54 -18.48 -11.83
C ALA A 340 4.63 -17.89 -10.91
N ASN A 341 4.75 -16.57 -10.81
CA ASN A 341 5.76 -15.95 -9.96
C ASN A 341 5.41 -16.01 -8.47
N ARG A 342 4.12 -16.08 -8.12
CA ARG A 342 3.65 -16.05 -6.72
C ARG A 342 3.17 -17.42 -6.25
N HIS A 343 2.28 -18.03 -7.01
CA HIS A 343 1.55 -19.24 -6.60
C HIS A 343 2.31 -20.53 -6.89
N LEU A 344 3.28 -20.55 -7.82
CA LEU A 344 3.99 -21.77 -8.19
C LEU A 344 4.67 -22.42 -6.99
N ARG A 345 5.43 -21.66 -6.21
CA ARG A 345 6.11 -22.18 -5.02
C ARG A 345 5.12 -22.72 -3.99
N MET A 346 4.01 -21.99 -3.79
CA MET A 346 2.94 -22.34 -2.85
C MET A 346 2.28 -23.67 -3.21
N VAL A 347 1.96 -23.87 -4.49
CA VAL A 347 1.35 -25.11 -5.00
C VAL A 347 2.31 -26.29 -4.90
N LEU A 348 3.61 -26.08 -5.17
CA LEU A 348 4.62 -27.12 -5.02
C LEU A 348 4.82 -27.53 -3.56
N ASP A 349 4.83 -26.57 -2.64
CA ASP A 349 4.98 -26.86 -1.21
C ASP A 349 3.74 -27.60 -0.67
N ALA A 350 2.52 -27.24 -1.10
CA ALA A 350 1.30 -27.97 -0.78
C ALA A 350 1.29 -29.42 -1.33
N SER A 351 1.77 -29.60 -2.56
CA SER A 351 1.93 -30.92 -3.18
C SER A 351 2.91 -31.80 -2.38
N ARG A 352 4.04 -31.25 -1.95
CA ARG A 352 5.02 -31.98 -1.13
C ARG A 352 4.46 -32.39 0.23
N ALA A 353 3.58 -31.57 0.81
CA ALA A 353 2.86 -31.86 2.05
C ALA A 353 1.72 -32.90 1.90
N GLY A 354 1.46 -33.39 0.67
CA GLY A 354 0.47 -34.43 0.40
C GLY A 354 -0.88 -33.92 -0.12
N LYS A 355 -1.06 -32.61 -0.31
CA LYS A 355 -2.26 -32.02 -0.92
C LYS A 355 -2.15 -31.97 -2.45
N GLY A 356 -2.22 -33.15 -3.06
CA GLY A 356 -2.12 -33.30 -4.51
C GLY A 356 -3.25 -32.67 -5.32
N GLU A 357 -4.41 -32.48 -4.70
CA GLU A 357 -5.60 -31.94 -5.36
C GLU A 357 -5.39 -30.50 -5.83
N VAL A 358 -4.63 -29.68 -5.09
CA VAL A 358 -4.28 -28.31 -5.49
C VAL A 358 -3.52 -28.28 -6.82
N LEU A 359 -2.62 -29.24 -7.04
CA LEU A 359 -1.84 -29.34 -8.28
C LEU A 359 -2.74 -29.70 -9.46
N GLU A 360 -3.67 -30.63 -9.27
CA GLU A 360 -4.66 -31.03 -10.29
C GLU A 360 -5.61 -29.88 -10.65
N ILE A 361 -6.07 -29.13 -9.64
CA ILE A 361 -6.96 -27.97 -9.84
C ILE A 361 -6.23 -26.88 -10.62
N THR A 362 -4.97 -26.61 -10.27
CA THR A 362 -4.12 -25.65 -11.00
C THR A 362 -3.94 -26.09 -12.45
N TRP A 363 -3.71 -27.38 -12.68
CA TRP A 363 -3.51 -27.91 -14.03
C TRP A 363 -4.76 -27.77 -14.91
N LYS A 364 -5.93 -28.18 -14.40
CA LYS A 364 -7.20 -28.03 -15.12
C LYS A 364 -7.50 -26.57 -15.47
N HIS A 365 -7.18 -25.66 -14.57
CA HIS A 365 -7.35 -24.23 -14.83
C HIS A 365 -6.37 -23.70 -15.90
N LEU A 366 -5.13 -24.20 -15.95
CA LEU A 366 -4.17 -23.83 -16.99
C LEU A 366 -4.59 -24.37 -18.36
N GLU A 367 -5.13 -25.59 -18.41
CA GLU A 367 -5.70 -26.19 -19.64
C GLU A 367 -6.91 -25.39 -20.15
N GLN A 368 -7.81 -24.93 -19.25
CA GLN A 368 -8.96 -24.11 -19.63
C GLN A 368 -8.58 -22.73 -20.18
N GLU A 369 -7.40 -22.21 -19.83
CA GLU A 369 -6.91 -20.91 -20.27
C GLU A 369 -5.88 -20.99 -21.41
N ASP A 370 -5.62 -22.18 -21.97
CA ASP A 370 -4.57 -22.43 -22.97
C ASP A 370 -3.20 -21.87 -22.56
N ARG A 371 -2.89 -21.85 -21.25
CA ARG A 371 -1.60 -21.36 -20.73
C ARG A 371 -0.63 -22.51 -20.54
N ILE A 372 0.60 -22.32 -21.01
CA ILE A 372 1.69 -23.30 -20.87
C ILE A 372 2.07 -23.41 -19.37
N PRO A 373 1.93 -24.59 -18.73
CA PRO A 373 2.38 -24.83 -17.36
C PRO A 373 3.90 -24.73 -17.24
N SER A 374 4.39 -24.21 -16.12
CA SER A 374 5.84 -24.09 -15.90
C SER A 374 6.52 -25.45 -15.66
N PRO A 375 7.80 -25.64 -16.06
CA PRO A 375 8.50 -26.92 -15.91
C PRO A 375 8.50 -27.52 -14.50
N PRO A 376 8.67 -26.73 -13.41
CA PRO A 376 8.60 -27.27 -12.05
C PRO A 376 7.24 -27.89 -11.72
N LEU A 377 6.16 -27.32 -12.25
CA LEU A 377 4.79 -27.81 -12.03
C LEU A 377 4.58 -29.14 -12.77
N VAL A 378 5.06 -29.24 -14.01
CA VAL A 378 5.04 -30.48 -14.81
C VAL A 378 5.83 -31.59 -14.12
N LYS A 379 7.04 -31.29 -13.64
CA LYS A 379 7.89 -32.24 -12.93
C LYS A 379 7.23 -32.80 -11.67
N GLN A 380 6.64 -31.92 -10.86
CA GLN A 380 5.96 -32.33 -9.63
C GLN A 380 4.72 -33.17 -9.91
N ARG A 381 3.92 -32.81 -10.94
CA ARG A 381 2.75 -33.59 -11.34
C ARG A 381 3.14 -34.97 -11.84
N PHE A 382 4.19 -35.04 -12.66
CA PHE A 382 4.76 -36.31 -13.09
C PHE A 382 5.13 -37.21 -11.91
N CYS A 383 5.85 -36.69 -10.91
CA CYS A 383 6.18 -37.44 -9.70
C CYS A 383 4.94 -37.94 -8.96
N MET A 384 3.92 -37.08 -8.80
CA MET A 384 2.67 -37.45 -8.13
C MET A 384 1.87 -38.53 -8.85
N MET A 385 1.81 -38.47 -10.19
CA MET A 385 1.10 -39.47 -10.99
C MET A 385 1.82 -40.82 -10.99
N LEU A 386 3.16 -40.80 -10.95
CA LEU A 386 3.96 -42.02 -10.74
C LEU A 386 3.73 -42.65 -9.37
N GLU A 387 3.59 -41.85 -8.31
CA GLU A 387 3.23 -42.37 -6.97
C GLU A 387 1.85 -43.05 -6.95
N LYS A 388 0.92 -42.59 -7.81
CA LYS A 388 -0.42 -43.18 -7.97
C LYS A 388 -0.48 -44.33 -8.98
N GLU A 389 0.65 -44.72 -9.58
CA GLU A 389 0.76 -45.72 -10.66
C GLU A 389 -0.07 -45.40 -11.93
N ASP A 390 -0.44 -44.14 -12.15
CA ASP A 390 -1.12 -43.68 -13.37
C ASP A 390 -0.08 -43.16 -14.38
N PHE A 391 0.45 -44.08 -15.18
CA PHE A 391 1.52 -43.82 -16.14
C PHE A 391 1.05 -43.06 -17.39
N ASP A 392 -0.20 -43.25 -17.82
CA ASP A 392 -0.75 -42.61 -19.02
C ASP A 392 -0.89 -41.10 -18.83
N SER A 393 -1.48 -40.69 -17.71
CA SER A 393 -1.61 -39.28 -17.35
C SER A 393 -0.24 -38.63 -17.09
N ALA A 394 0.70 -39.37 -16.49
CA ALA A 394 2.07 -38.89 -16.27
C ALA A 394 2.79 -38.58 -17.59
N LEU A 395 2.64 -39.45 -18.59
CA LEU A 395 3.28 -39.29 -19.90
C LEU A 395 2.58 -38.23 -20.75
N ALA A 396 1.26 -38.09 -20.64
CA ALA A 396 0.50 -37.00 -21.25
C ALA A 396 0.93 -35.60 -20.76
N CYS A 397 1.33 -35.47 -19.49
CA CYS A 397 1.83 -34.19 -18.93
C CYS A 397 3.13 -33.71 -19.61
N ILE A 398 3.95 -34.65 -20.08
CA ILE A 398 5.25 -34.39 -20.70
C ILE A 398 5.10 -34.12 -22.20
N THR A 399 4.21 -34.85 -22.88
CA THR A 399 4.06 -34.77 -24.33
C THR A 399 3.30 -33.53 -24.79
N THR A 400 2.28 -33.10 -24.05
CA THR A 400 1.47 -31.90 -24.36
C THR A 400 2.25 -30.58 -24.22
N ASN A 401 3.22 -30.52 -23.30
CA ASN A 401 3.97 -29.30 -22.97
C ASN A 401 5.34 -29.18 -23.67
N SER A 402 5.67 -30.13 -24.54
CA SER A 402 7.01 -30.29 -25.13
C SER A 402 7.42 -29.26 -26.20
N ALA A 403 6.59 -28.25 -26.48
CA ALA A 403 6.83 -27.34 -27.61
C ALA A 403 7.85 -26.20 -27.34
N GLY A 404 8.30 -25.96 -26.10
CA GLY A 404 9.09 -24.75 -25.78
C GLY A 404 10.34 -24.88 -24.87
N GLU A 405 10.55 -25.95 -24.11
CA GLU A 405 11.49 -25.92 -22.97
C GLU A 405 12.44 -27.13 -22.87
N SER A 406 13.11 -27.47 -23.98
CA SER A 406 14.06 -28.61 -24.08
C SER A 406 15.21 -28.59 -23.05
N GLN A 407 15.53 -27.44 -22.46
CA GLN A 407 16.60 -27.31 -21.46
C GLN A 407 16.15 -27.70 -20.04
N ALA A 408 14.87 -27.57 -19.71
CA ALA A 408 14.34 -27.89 -18.38
C ALA A 408 14.20 -29.41 -18.14
N PHE A 409 14.10 -30.19 -19.22
CA PHE A 409 13.92 -31.65 -19.21
C PHE A 409 15.13 -32.39 -19.80
N CYS A 410 16.33 -31.91 -19.52
CA CYS A 410 17.58 -32.56 -19.91
C CYS A 410 17.89 -33.79 -19.01
N LYS A 411 18.80 -34.65 -19.48
CA LYS A 411 19.20 -35.89 -18.78
C LYS A 411 19.62 -35.66 -17.31
N SER A 412 20.42 -34.63 -17.04
CA SER A 412 20.87 -34.32 -15.67
C SER A 412 19.72 -33.85 -14.76
N ALA A 413 18.75 -33.10 -15.31
CA ALA A 413 17.60 -32.64 -14.56
C ALA A 413 16.64 -33.77 -14.17
N TRP A 414 16.50 -34.80 -15.02
CA TRP A 414 15.72 -36.01 -14.70
C TRP A 414 16.42 -36.89 -13.67
N LEU A 415 17.73 -37.10 -13.83
CA LEU A 415 18.53 -37.86 -12.85
C LEU A 415 18.48 -37.22 -11.47
N ASN A 416 18.67 -35.89 -11.37
CA ASN A 416 18.56 -35.18 -10.09
C ASN A 416 17.16 -35.33 -9.48
N LEU A 417 16.10 -35.25 -10.28
CA LEU A 417 14.72 -35.41 -9.81
C LEU A 417 14.46 -36.82 -9.26
N PHE A 418 14.98 -37.87 -9.90
CA PHE A 418 14.89 -39.24 -9.40
C PHE A 418 15.72 -39.45 -8.13
N GLU A 419 16.90 -38.84 -8.05
CA GLU A 419 17.76 -38.91 -6.85
C GLU A 419 17.14 -38.17 -5.66
N GLU A 420 16.56 -36.98 -5.86
CA GLU A 420 15.86 -36.21 -4.82
C GLU A 420 14.60 -36.92 -4.30
N ASN A 421 13.96 -37.75 -5.12
CA ASN A 421 12.74 -38.49 -4.78
C ASN A 421 12.99 -40.00 -4.60
N ALA A 422 14.23 -40.42 -4.36
CA ALA A 422 14.61 -41.84 -4.25
C ALA A 422 13.86 -42.61 -3.14
N GLN A 423 13.37 -41.91 -2.11
CA GLN A 423 12.56 -42.47 -1.02
C GLN A 423 11.09 -42.69 -1.40
N ARG A 424 10.58 -41.99 -2.43
CA ARG A 424 9.18 -42.03 -2.88
C ARG A 424 8.94 -43.07 -3.97
N PHE A 425 9.95 -43.37 -4.78
CA PHE A 425 9.83 -44.30 -5.90
C PHE A 425 10.41 -45.69 -5.58
N ARG A 426 9.58 -46.74 -5.72
CA ARG A 426 10.07 -48.13 -5.75
C ARG A 426 10.74 -48.40 -7.10
N LYS A 427 11.80 -49.22 -7.12
CA LYS A 427 12.49 -49.62 -8.36
C LYS A 427 11.54 -50.23 -9.39
N ASP A 428 10.52 -50.96 -8.94
CA ASP A 428 9.51 -51.59 -9.78
C ASP A 428 8.64 -50.55 -10.53
N THR A 429 8.32 -49.42 -9.90
CA THR A 429 7.55 -48.31 -10.50
C THR A 429 8.33 -47.66 -11.63
N ILE A 430 9.65 -47.49 -11.47
CA ILE A 430 10.54 -46.94 -12.52
C ILE A 430 10.69 -47.93 -13.68
N MET A 431 10.75 -49.24 -13.41
CA MET A 431 10.80 -50.27 -14.45
C MET A 431 9.50 -50.35 -15.27
N ARG A 432 8.34 -50.19 -14.62
CA ARG A 432 7.03 -50.10 -15.31
C ARG A 432 6.92 -48.83 -16.15
N LEU A 433 7.35 -47.69 -15.63
CA LEU A 433 7.44 -46.44 -16.40
C LEU A 433 8.33 -46.61 -17.65
N MET A 434 9.48 -47.28 -17.54
CA MET A 434 10.33 -47.55 -18.70
C MET A 434 9.64 -48.41 -19.77
N HIS A 435 8.76 -49.32 -19.37
CA HIS A 435 7.98 -50.13 -20.30
C HIS A 435 6.95 -49.27 -21.04
N GLU A 436 6.17 -48.47 -20.31
CA GLU A 436 5.14 -47.59 -20.91
C GLU A 436 5.72 -46.51 -21.83
N VAL A 437 6.85 -45.91 -21.46
CA VAL A 437 7.54 -44.93 -22.32
C VAL A 437 8.03 -45.59 -23.63
N ARG A 438 8.47 -46.86 -23.58
CA ARG A 438 8.86 -47.61 -24.79
C ARG A 438 7.65 -47.93 -25.68
N VAL A 439 6.50 -48.23 -25.08
CA VAL A 439 5.24 -48.46 -25.81
C VAL A 439 4.78 -47.18 -26.50
N LEU A 440 4.77 -46.04 -25.81
CA LEU A 440 4.42 -44.74 -26.41
C LEU A 440 5.42 -44.30 -27.48
N ALA A 441 6.72 -44.48 -27.26
CA ALA A 441 7.75 -44.16 -28.25
C ALA A 441 7.64 -45.03 -29.51
N ALA A 442 7.10 -46.25 -29.40
CA ALA A 442 6.82 -47.12 -30.55
C ALA A 442 5.54 -46.73 -31.32
N GLN A 443 4.62 -45.99 -30.69
CA GLN A 443 3.36 -45.53 -31.29
C GLN A 443 3.48 -44.12 -31.92
N SER A 444 4.44 -43.29 -31.48
CA SER A 444 4.66 -41.93 -32.01
C SER A 444 5.59 -41.91 -33.24
N ASN A 445 5.12 -41.37 -34.38
CA ASN A 445 5.90 -41.27 -35.63
C ASN A 445 7.07 -40.25 -35.60
N SER A 446 7.20 -39.43 -34.55
CA SER A 446 8.31 -38.50 -34.35
C SER A 446 8.93 -38.68 -32.95
N PRO A 447 10.27 -38.79 -32.83
CA PRO A 447 10.92 -38.98 -31.53
C PRO A 447 10.86 -37.70 -30.71
N ASN A 448 10.06 -37.69 -29.65
CA ASN A 448 10.08 -36.58 -28.69
C ASN A 448 11.39 -36.64 -27.87
N PRO A 449 12.28 -35.63 -27.96
CA PRO A 449 13.58 -35.63 -27.30
C PRO A 449 13.47 -35.70 -25.77
N VAL A 450 12.35 -35.25 -25.20
CA VAL A 450 12.08 -35.32 -23.75
C VAL A 450 11.84 -36.76 -23.30
N LEU A 451 11.11 -37.57 -24.08
CA LEU A 451 10.86 -38.99 -23.78
C LEU A 451 12.13 -39.84 -23.92
N GLN A 452 13.00 -39.51 -24.89
CA GLN A 452 14.32 -40.15 -25.02
C GLN A 452 15.22 -39.84 -23.82
N ASN A 453 15.27 -38.57 -23.39
CA ASN A 453 16.02 -38.18 -22.20
C ASN A 453 15.50 -38.85 -20.92
N LEU A 454 14.18 -39.04 -20.79
CA LEU A 454 13.54 -39.76 -19.69
C LEU A 454 13.95 -41.25 -19.68
N LEU A 455 13.90 -41.92 -20.83
CA LEU A 455 14.32 -43.33 -20.98
C LEU A 455 15.78 -43.55 -20.59
N ILE A 456 16.66 -42.67 -21.06
CA ILE A 456 18.10 -42.73 -20.74
C ILE A 456 18.30 -42.53 -19.23
N SER A 457 17.62 -41.55 -18.64
CA SER A 457 17.75 -41.25 -17.20
C SER A 457 17.23 -42.39 -16.31
N CYS A 458 16.11 -43.02 -16.68
CA CYS A 458 15.60 -44.20 -15.97
C CYS A 458 16.56 -45.41 -16.08
N SER A 459 17.20 -45.58 -17.24
CA SER A 459 18.19 -46.65 -17.45
C SER A 459 19.47 -46.44 -16.63
N ASP A 460 19.93 -45.19 -16.48
CA ASP A 460 21.11 -44.85 -15.69
C ASP A 460 20.84 -44.88 -14.18
N TYR A 461 19.64 -44.52 -13.71
CA TYR A 461 19.24 -44.66 -12.30
C TYR A 461 19.16 -46.12 -11.85
N ASN A 462 18.75 -47.04 -12.75
CA ASN A 462 18.67 -48.47 -12.47
C ASN A 462 20.03 -49.20 -12.58
N ARG A 463 21.10 -48.54 -13.05
CA ARG A 463 22.45 -49.13 -13.02
C ARG A 463 22.96 -49.16 -11.57
N PRO A 464 23.44 -50.32 -11.06
CA PRO A 464 24.03 -50.37 -9.73
C PRO A 464 25.24 -49.44 -9.67
N ARG A 465 25.25 -48.48 -8.75
CA ARG A 465 26.45 -47.65 -8.47
C ARG A 465 27.57 -48.61 -8.06
N VAL A 466 28.51 -48.85 -8.96
CA VAL A 466 29.74 -49.59 -8.68
C VAL A 466 30.48 -48.77 -7.61
N LYS A 467 30.50 -49.26 -6.37
CA LYS A 467 31.49 -48.81 -5.38
C LYS A 467 32.85 -49.13 -6.00
N VAL A 468 33.56 -48.14 -6.49
CA VAL A 468 34.98 -48.28 -6.84
C VAL A 468 35.72 -48.50 -5.52
N PRO A 469 36.30 -49.69 -5.26
CA PRO A 469 37.10 -49.90 -4.08
C PRO A 469 38.47 -49.26 -4.29
N GLY A 470 38.88 -48.40 -3.36
CA GLY A 470 40.27 -48.10 -3.06
C GLY A 470 41.06 -47.32 -4.12
N PHE A 471 41.24 -46.02 -3.87
CA PHE A 471 42.57 -45.44 -3.96
C PHE A 471 42.89 -44.80 -2.61
N ASN A 472 43.61 -45.57 -1.79
CA ASN A 472 44.46 -45.00 -0.76
C ASN A 472 45.49 -44.13 -1.49
N GLN A 473 45.50 -42.83 -1.21
CA GLN A 473 46.73 -42.05 -1.32
C GLN A 473 47.01 -41.49 0.08
N THR A 474 48.10 -42.03 0.61
CA THR A 474 48.87 -41.63 1.79
C THR A 474 49.19 -40.15 1.83
#